data_AF-A0AA36NKZ2-F1
#
_entry.id   AF-A0AA36NKZ2-F1
#
_cell.length_a   1.000
_cell.length_b   1.000
_cell.length_c   1.000
_cell.angle_alpha   90.00
_cell.angle_beta   90.00
_cell.angle_gamma   90.00
#
_symmetry.space_group_name_H-M   'P 1'
#
loop_
_entity.id
_entity.type
_entity.pdbx_description
1 polymer ?
#
loop_
_entity_poly.entity_id
_entity_poly.type
_entity_poly.pdbx_seq_one_letter_code
_entity_poly.pdbx_strand_id
1 'polypeptide(L)'
;MLHSAVAQAIVSELPARAAPSPAGRARALPAERPRTRSAALAAVLAGARCGARWRRIALGASRDSEGRKISEPPTFDASDASSVLSTHLVEFRERPFGVLAYAPSTSGRGAMVWELGAERYPNDPQGRARRCGVQEGFIVRKINGQDVSAWDFDDILDVLGDKTLDNSSGKFQCLSRGSRKSSAAELPVSLELVTCRPTTAPSVSAHEAPCEAAEAAVSALRYPGPRGVDDAFVAQLLRVQGEHPGEVVFSLEEAIRLVEDAKRVFQGEETLQRVQLDQVVIVGDLHGQFFDLLRIFEALGLPSEARPFLFNGDFVDRGDHSLEVIFTLLALKLRFPRQVMLNRGNHEAADLNLRYGFAQEIRDRYGVQGRRLFDAFAEAFRWLPLAHVLSDQVFVVHGGLPGPDPRLPFKDEGGAGTGYAAQAASGRRGGGQKLSLLGYNPDNVSLPPRRCELSLADIAALPRGADPAVELGALRELPEEEAEVQRLIVDLLWADPRGKTGYGPSYRVRKGCYIFGPDVTSAFLRRNGLRLMIRSHEVKVAGYEWTHPDCITVFSAPNYLGHAQNRGAVIQLALDEQGFLAPSFLSFAAEGGLVSS
;
A
#
# COMPACT_ATOMS: atom_id res chain seq x y z
N MET A 1 -22.68 -7.36 29.49
CA MET A 1 -23.67 -6.56 28.73
C MET A 1 -23.11 -5.22 28.25
N LEU A 2 -22.51 -4.35 29.09
CA LEU A 2 -22.08 -3.01 28.64
C LEU A 2 -21.13 -2.98 27.42
N HIS A 3 -20.15 -3.90 27.30
CA HIS A 3 -19.18 -3.89 26.20
C HIS A 3 -19.80 -4.02 24.79
N SER A 4 -21.02 -4.55 24.65
CA SER A 4 -21.70 -4.66 23.34
C SER A 4 -22.25 -3.31 22.85
N ALA A 5 -22.76 -2.48 23.76
CA ALA A 5 -23.48 -1.26 23.41
C ALA A 5 -22.55 -0.16 22.87
N VAL A 6 -21.33 -0.03 23.41
CA VAL A 6 -20.35 0.97 22.97
C VAL A 6 -19.81 0.65 21.58
N ALA A 7 -19.53 -0.64 21.29
CA ALA A 7 -19.09 -1.08 19.98
C ALA A 7 -20.18 -0.87 18.90
N GLN A 8 -21.44 -1.22 19.20
CA GLN A 8 -22.55 -1.00 18.28
C GLN A 8 -22.83 0.51 18.06
N ALA A 9 -22.84 1.33 19.11
CA ALA A 9 -23.07 2.77 18.99
C ALA A 9 -22.06 3.44 18.04
N ILE A 10 -20.77 3.20 18.25
CA ILE A 10 -19.68 3.86 17.50
C ILE A 10 -19.71 3.53 16.00
N VAL A 11 -20.13 2.31 15.61
CA VAL A 11 -20.26 1.97 14.18
C VAL A 11 -21.59 2.47 13.61
N SER A 12 -22.67 2.46 14.39
CA SER A 12 -24.01 2.88 13.95
C SER A 12 -24.15 4.39 13.66
N GLU A 13 -23.24 5.22 14.17
CA GLU A 13 -23.25 6.68 13.96
C GLU A 13 -22.36 7.15 12.79
N LEU A 14 -21.72 6.24 12.05
CA LEU A 14 -20.95 6.60 10.84
C LEU A 14 -21.87 7.18 9.74
N PRO A 15 -21.45 8.25 9.03
CA PRO A 15 -22.33 8.97 8.11
C PRO A 15 -22.66 8.15 6.85
N ALA A 16 -23.88 7.62 6.81
CA ALA A 16 -24.42 6.94 5.63
C ALA A 16 -24.39 7.88 4.41
N ARG A 17 -23.68 7.47 3.34
CA ARG A 17 -23.64 8.22 2.07
C ARG A 17 -25.05 8.34 1.50
N ALA A 18 -25.50 9.57 1.27
CA ALA A 18 -26.85 9.85 0.78
C ALA A 18 -27.08 9.29 -0.64
N ALA A 19 -28.04 8.38 -0.78
CA ALA A 19 -28.55 7.95 -2.09
C ALA A 19 -29.37 9.07 -2.76
N PRO A 20 -29.36 9.19 -4.10
CA PRO A 20 -30.08 10.24 -4.81
C PRO A 20 -31.60 10.01 -4.79
N SER A 21 -32.35 11.00 -4.27
CA SER A 21 -33.82 11.00 -4.29
C SER A 21 -34.37 11.64 -5.59
N PRO A 22 -35.41 11.09 -6.23
CA PRO A 22 -36.06 11.69 -7.39
C PRO A 22 -36.89 12.93 -7.01
N ALA A 23 -37.25 13.73 -8.03
CA ALA A 23 -37.76 15.08 -7.84
C ALA A 23 -39.26 15.18 -7.49
N GLY A 24 -39.61 16.24 -6.74
CA GLY A 24 -40.81 17.04 -7.06
C GLY A 24 -41.79 17.35 -5.93
N ARG A 25 -41.71 18.58 -5.38
CA ARG A 25 -42.78 19.62 -5.40
C ARG A 25 -42.38 20.85 -4.56
N ALA A 26 -42.89 22.02 -4.93
CA ALA A 26 -42.54 23.30 -4.31
C ALA A 26 -43.59 23.82 -3.33
N ARG A 27 -43.15 24.53 -2.29
CA ARG A 27 -43.95 25.57 -1.59
C ARG A 27 -43.02 26.62 -0.95
N ALA A 28 -43.58 27.78 -0.60
CA ALA A 28 -42.84 29.03 -0.43
C ALA A 28 -42.38 29.35 1.00
N LEU A 29 -41.42 30.28 1.09
CA LEU A 29 -40.85 30.88 2.31
C LEU A 29 -41.79 31.92 2.96
N PRO A 30 -41.47 32.33 4.20
CA PRO A 30 -41.33 33.74 4.53
C PRO A 30 -39.91 34.10 5.04
N ALA A 31 -39.54 35.39 4.95
CA ALA A 31 -38.33 35.99 5.56
C ALA A 31 -38.68 36.58 6.96
N GLU A 32 -37.81 37.11 7.84
CA GLU A 32 -36.60 37.97 7.77
C GLU A 32 -35.76 37.81 9.08
N ARG A 33 -34.57 38.40 9.39
CA ARG A 33 -33.60 39.38 8.80
C ARG A 33 -32.17 39.07 9.37
N PRO A 34 -31.07 39.79 9.04
CA PRO A 34 -29.69 39.27 9.17
C PRO A 34 -28.94 39.59 10.49
N ARG A 35 -27.78 38.94 10.67
CA ARG A 35 -26.66 39.43 11.49
C ARG A 35 -25.35 39.45 10.68
N THR A 36 -24.80 40.64 10.47
CA THR A 36 -23.64 40.90 9.60
C THR A 36 -22.30 40.69 10.32
N ARG A 37 -21.66 39.53 10.14
CA ARG A 37 -20.25 39.27 10.50
C ARG A 37 -19.52 38.35 9.50
N SER A 38 -19.57 38.66 8.19
CA SER A 38 -18.83 37.89 7.16
C SER A 38 -18.33 38.77 6.00
N ALA A 39 -17.47 39.74 6.33
CA ALA A 39 -16.78 40.57 5.33
C ALA A 39 -15.28 40.74 5.64
N ALA A 40 -14.94 41.02 6.91
CA ALA A 40 -13.54 41.24 7.31
C ALA A 40 -12.66 39.96 7.35
N LEU A 41 -13.25 38.78 7.61
CA LEU A 41 -12.47 37.55 7.80
C LEU A 41 -12.16 36.82 6.47
N ALA A 42 -13.05 36.93 5.47
CA ALA A 42 -12.87 36.29 4.17
C ALA A 42 -11.65 36.82 3.39
N ALA A 43 -11.39 38.13 3.48
CA ALA A 43 -10.25 38.77 2.83
C ALA A 43 -8.89 38.34 3.41
N VAL A 44 -8.83 38.05 4.73
CA VAL A 44 -7.58 37.69 5.41
C VAL A 44 -7.21 36.21 5.19
N LEU A 45 -8.19 35.32 5.10
CA LEU A 45 -7.96 33.88 4.92
C LEU A 45 -7.59 33.47 3.48
N ALA A 46 -7.89 34.30 2.48
CA ALA A 46 -7.65 33.98 1.07
C ALA A 46 -6.17 34.10 0.63
N GLY A 47 -5.36 34.94 1.28
CA GLY A 47 -4.00 35.26 0.81
C GLY A 47 -2.86 34.38 1.33
N ALA A 48 -3.03 33.73 2.49
CA ALA A 48 -1.87 33.26 3.28
C ALA A 48 -1.55 31.75 3.19
N ARG A 49 -2.39 30.93 2.56
CA ARG A 49 -2.31 29.45 2.68
C ARG A 49 -1.53 28.70 1.60
N CYS A 50 -1.20 29.31 0.45
CA CYS A 50 -0.62 28.55 -0.67
C CYS A 50 0.91 28.38 -0.60
N GLY A 51 1.67 29.47 -0.47
CA GLY A 51 3.13 29.47 -0.69
C GLY A 51 3.98 28.62 0.30
N ALA A 52 3.46 28.28 1.47
CA ALA A 52 4.19 27.49 2.47
C ALA A 52 4.20 25.98 2.16
N ARG A 53 3.19 25.47 1.44
CA ARG A 53 3.02 24.04 1.13
C ARG A 53 4.01 23.57 0.06
N TRP A 54 4.19 24.36 -0.99
CA TRP A 54 4.92 23.97 -2.20
C TRP A 54 6.44 24.01 -2.05
N ARG A 55 6.99 24.90 -1.21
CA ARG A 55 8.44 24.94 -0.87
C ARG A 55 9.00 23.59 -0.38
N ARG A 56 8.15 22.70 0.16
CA ARG A 56 8.59 21.42 0.75
C ARG A 56 8.54 20.23 -0.23
N ILE A 57 7.97 20.39 -1.42
CA ILE A 57 7.73 19.29 -2.37
C ILE A 57 8.87 19.11 -3.38
N ALA A 58 9.56 20.19 -3.77
CA ALA A 58 10.59 20.15 -4.82
C ALA A 58 11.99 19.68 -4.35
N LEU A 59 12.17 19.36 -3.07
CA LEU A 59 13.46 18.97 -2.47
C LEU A 59 13.81 17.49 -2.75
N GLY A 60 13.87 17.13 -4.04
CA GLY A 60 13.93 15.76 -4.56
C GLY A 60 15.17 15.40 -5.40
N ALA A 61 16.28 16.15 -5.25
CA ALA A 61 17.60 15.88 -5.84
C ALA A 61 17.69 15.80 -7.39
N SER A 62 17.80 16.97 -8.03
CA SER A 62 18.41 17.09 -9.37
C SER A 62 19.78 17.77 -9.30
N ARG A 63 20.57 17.65 -10.37
CA ARG A 63 21.87 18.32 -10.54
C ARG A 63 21.90 19.10 -11.86
N ASP A 64 22.60 20.23 -11.88
CA ASP A 64 22.87 20.97 -13.12
C ASP A 64 23.86 20.21 -14.04
N SER A 65 24.07 20.73 -15.26
CA SER A 65 25.02 20.18 -16.24
C SER A 65 26.49 20.23 -15.78
N GLU A 66 26.78 20.91 -14.66
CA GLU A 66 28.09 21.01 -14.02
C GLU A 66 28.15 20.19 -12.71
N GLY A 67 27.12 19.38 -12.43
CA GLY A 67 27.03 18.46 -11.31
C GLY A 67 26.61 19.08 -9.97
N ARG A 68 26.27 20.36 -9.89
CA ARG A 68 25.86 21.03 -8.64
C ARG A 68 24.43 20.65 -8.25
N LYS A 69 24.18 20.49 -6.95
CA LYS A 69 22.86 20.15 -6.40
C LYS A 69 21.92 21.35 -6.49
N ILE A 70 20.90 21.27 -7.35
CA ILE A 70 19.86 22.31 -7.45
C ILE A 70 18.95 22.18 -6.22
N SER A 71 18.85 23.24 -5.40
CA SER A 71 18.17 23.21 -4.10
C SER A 71 16.70 23.62 -4.14
N GLU A 72 16.32 24.52 -5.04
CA GLU A 72 14.93 24.97 -5.26
C GLU A 72 14.68 25.07 -6.77
N PRO A 73 13.43 24.84 -7.25
CA PRO A 73 13.08 25.11 -8.64
C PRO A 73 13.10 26.63 -8.90
N PRO A 74 13.51 27.09 -10.10
CA PRO A 74 13.57 28.51 -10.40
C PRO A 74 12.19 29.16 -10.25
N THR A 75 12.15 30.32 -9.60
CA THR A 75 10.97 31.16 -9.48
C THR A 75 10.53 31.66 -10.85
N PHE A 76 9.33 31.25 -11.25
CA PHE A 76 8.67 31.68 -12.49
C PHE A 76 7.28 32.27 -12.18
N ASP A 77 6.85 33.22 -13.01
CA ASP A 77 5.46 33.65 -13.14
C ASP A 77 5.03 33.38 -14.58
N ALA A 78 3.98 32.58 -14.76
CA ALA A 78 3.45 32.24 -16.08
C ALA A 78 2.49 33.31 -16.62
N SER A 79 1.95 34.15 -15.73
CA SER A 79 0.91 35.14 -16.02
C SER A 79 1.50 36.49 -16.48
N ASP A 80 2.72 36.82 -16.04
CA ASP A 80 3.48 37.96 -16.57
C ASP A 80 3.96 37.69 -17.99
N ALA A 81 3.20 38.19 -18.96
CA ALA A 81 3.52 38.10 -20.37
C ALA A 81 4.84 38.82 -20.77
N SER A 82 5.39 39.70 -19.93
CA SER A 82 6.68 40.36 -20.19
C SER A 82 7.89 39.51 -19.78
N SER A 83 7.68 38.45 -19.00
CA SER A 83 8.71 37.49 -18.59
C SER A 83 9.06 36.45 -19.67
N VAL A 84 8.17 36.24 -20.64
CA VAL A 84 8.23 35.15 -21.64
C VAL A 84 9.35 35.37 -22.66
N LEU A 85 10.14 34.33 -22.91
CA LEU A 85 11.28 34.30 -23.83
C LEU A 85 11.00 33.52 -25.12
N SER A 86 10.27 32.40 -25.03
CA SER A 86 9.86 31.59 -26.18
C SER A 86 8.48 30.97 -25.98
N THR A 87 7.87 30.49 -27.07
CA THR A 87 6.60 29.77 -27.06
C THR A 87 6.70 28.58 -28.00
N HIS A 88 6.23 27.42 -27.54
CA HIS A 88 6.30 26.13 -28.21
C HIS A 88 4.92 25.47 -28.16
N LEU A 89 4.38 25.12 -29.32
CA LEU A 89 3.08 24.45 -29.45
C LEU A 89 3.29 22.95 -29.67
N VAL A 90 2.61 22.12 -28.88
CA VAL A 90 2.72 20.65 -28.92
C VAL A 90 1.33 20.01 -28.87
N GLU A 91 1.10 18.99 -29.70
CA GLU A 91 -0.14 18.22 -29.72
C GLU A 91 0.12 16.76 -29.27
N PHE A 92 -0.56 16.33 -28.20
CA PHE A 92 -0.52 14.96 -27.68
C PHE A 92 -1.79 14.20 -28.03
N ARG A 93 -1.66 13.19 -28.90
CA ARG A 93 -2.79 12.37 -29.39
C ARG A 93 -3.21 11.24 -28.44
N GLU A 94 -2.34 10.85 -27.52
CA GLU A 94 -2.61 9.81 -26.51
C GLU A 94 -1.79 10.10 -25.24
N ARG A 95 -2.29 9.65 -24.08
CA ARG A 95 -1.61 9.70 -22.78
C ARG A 95 -0.83 8.40 -22.51
N PRO A 96 0.25 8.40 -21.71
CA PRO A 96 0.91 9.56 -21.10
C PRO A 96 1.60 10.46 -22.13
N PHE A 97 1.83 11.70 -21.75
CA PHE A 97 2.62 12.65 -22.55
C PHE A 97 4.12 12.40 -22.39
N GLY A 98 4.56 11.73 -21.30
CA GLY A 98 5.97 11.39 -21.07
C GLY A 98 6.73 12.40 -20.20
N VAL A 99 6.02 13.32 -19.54
CA VAL A 99 6.57 14.09 -18.43
C VAL A 99 6.55 13.19 -17.18
N LEU A 100 7.65 13.15 -16.42
CA LEU A 100 7.73 12.39 -15.18
C LEU A 100 7.29 13.25 -13.98
N ALA A 101 7.74 14.50 -13.95
CA ALA A 101 7.38 15.46 -12.91
C ALA A 101 7.08 16.85 -13.49
N TYR A 102 6.07 17.51 -12.93
CA TYR A 102 5.83 18.94 -13.07
C TYR A 102 6.07 19.61 -11.69
N ALA A 103 6.47 20.87 -11.68
CA ALA A 103 6.67 21.68 -10.49
C ALA A 103 5.80 22.96 -10.52
N PRO A 104 5.23 23.38 -9.38
CA PRO A 104 4.52 24.66 -9.26
C PRO A 104 5.50 25.84 -9.16
N SER A 105 5.01 27.06 -9.36
CA SER A 105 5.72 28.26 -8.88
C SER A 105 5.68 28.36 -7.34
N THR A 106 6.45 29.28 -6.76
CA THR A 106 6.44 29.55 -5.30
C THR A 106 5.10 30.08 -4.76
N SER A 107 4.18 30.54 -5.63
CA SER A 107 2.81 30.91 -5.24
C SER A 107 1.84 29.71 -5.22
N GLY A 108 2.26 28.56 -5.76
CA GLY A 108 1.40 27.38 -5.98
C GLY A 108 0.64 27.35 -7.30
N ARG A 109 0.94 28.29 -8.21
CA ARG A 109 0.26 28.45 -9.51
C ARG A 109 1.14 28.13 -10.70
N GLY A 110 0.51 27.80 -11.83
CA GLY A 110 1.20 27.36 -13.04
C GLY A 110 1.89 26.00 -12.84
N ALA A 111 2.20 25.32 -13.95
CA ALA A 111 2.93 24.05 -13.93
C ALA A 111 4.12 24.10 -14.89
N MET A 112 5.31 23.81 -14.39
CA MET A 112 6.55 23.73 -15.15
C MET A 112 7.01 22.28 -15.29
N VAL A 113 7.36 21.85 -16.49
CA VAL A 113 7.99 20.55 -16.77
C VAL A 113 9.33 20.49 -16.03
N TRP A 114 9.46 19.56 -15.07
CA TRP A 114 10.61 19.47 -14.17
C TRP A 114 11.53 18.29 -14.49
N GLU A 115 10.96 17.13 -14.83
CA GLU A 115 11.72 15.94 -15.24
C GLU A 115 11.02 15.26 -16.42
N LEU A 116 11.73 15.00 -17.52
CA LEU A 116 11.20 14.35 -18.71
C LEU A 116 11.66 12.90 -18.83
N GLY A 117 10.78 12.03 -19.34
CA GLY A 117 11.09 10.64 -19.61
C GLY A 117 12.16 10.46 -20.68
N ALA A 118 13.01 9.45 -20.50
CA ALA A 118 13.95 8.99 -21.52
C ALA A 118 13.28 7.91 -22.39
N GLU A 119 13.62 7.87 -23.67
CA GLU A 119 13.16 6.81 -24.58
C GLU A 119 14.01 5.55 -24.39
N ARG A 120 13.44 4.51 -23.77
CA ARG A 120 14.18 3.27 -23.47
C ARG A 120 14.18 2.28 -24.64
N TYR A 121 13.24 2.43 -25.56
CA TYR A 121 13.07 1.66 -26.79
C TYR A 121 12.27 2.48 -27.81
N PRO A 122 12.37 2.21 -29.13
CA PRO A 122 11.66 2.99 -30.14
C PRO A 122 10.15 3.09 -29.89
N ASN A 123 9.64 4.31 -29.88
CA ASN A 123 8.27 4.70 -29.55
C ASN A 123 7.83 4.51 -28.08
N ASP A 124 8.76 4.38 -27.12
CA ASP A 124 8.43 4.37 -25.67
C ASP A 124 7.51 5.56 -25.33
N PRO A 125 6.33 5.33 -24.69
CA PRO A 125 5.46 6.40 -24.23
C PRO A 125 6.15 7.40 -23.30
N GLN A 126 7.16 6.99 -22.52
CA GLN A 126 7.93 7.90 -21.65
C GLN A 126 8.76 8.93 -22.44
N GLY A 127 9.28 8.58 -23.61
CA GLY A 127 10.07 9.50 -24.43
C GLY A 127 9.24 10.54 -25.20
N ARG A 128 7.92 10.48 -25.13
CA ARG A 128 7.00 11.17 -26.05
C ARG A 128 7.12 12.70 -26.02
N ALA A 129 7.07 13.33 -24.85
CA ALA A 129 7.23 14.78 -24.71
C ALA A 129 8.58 15.26 -25.26
N ARG A 130 9.66 14.52 -24.98
CA ARG A 130 11.02 14.81 -25.47
C ARG A 130 11.11 14.65 -26.99
N ARG A 131 10.44 13.65 -27.61
CA ARG A 131 10.28 13.54 -29.08
C ARG A 131 9.48 14.70 -29.67
N CYS A 132 8.48 15.22 -28.95
CA CYS A 132 7.69 16.39 -29.35
C CYS A 132 8.40 17.73 -29.11
N GLY A 133 9.68 17.75 -28.73
CA GLY A 133 10.47 18.97 -28.54
C GLY A 133 10.23 19.69 -27.21
N VAL A 134 9.50 19.09 -26.27
CA VAL A 134 9.38 19.61 -24.90
C VAL A 134 10.72 19.48 -24.19
N GLN A 135 11.09 20.49 -23.40
CA GLN A 135 12.30 20.50 -22.58
C GLN A 135 11.97 20.76 -21.11
N GLU A 136 12.91 20.43 -20.22
CA GLU A 136 12.82 20.74 -18.79
C GLU A 136 12.93 22.27 -18.61
N GLY A 137 12.12 22.84 -17.72
CA GLY A 137 11.93 24.29 -17.58
C GLY A 137 10.83 24.91 -18.46
N PHE A 138 10.15 24.13 -19.30
CA PHE A 138 8.98 24.61 -20.07
C PHE A 138 7.74 24.73 -19.18
N ILE A 139 7.03 25.85 -19.24
CA ILE A 139 5.87 26.17 -18.39
C ILE A 139 4.58 26.05 -19.21
N VAL A 140 3.57 25.36 -18.68
CA VAL A 140 2.25 25.23 -19.31
C VAL A 140 1.51 26.56 -19.21
N ARG A 141 1.34 27.25 -20.35
CA ARG A 141 0.58 28.50 -20.46
C ARG A 141 -0.86 28.24 -20.88
N LYS A 142 -1.09 27.42 -21.92
CA LYS A 142 -2.44 27.09 -22.39
C LYS A 142 -2.65 25.59 -22.57
N ILE A 143 -3.89 25.14 -22.34
CA ILE A 143 -4.37 23.79 -22.67
C ILE A 143 -5.60 23.95 -23.58
N ASN A 144 -5.60 23.36 -24.77
CA ASN A 144 -6.68 23.45 -25.75
C ASN A 144 -7.15 24.91 -26.02
N GLY A 145 -6.19 25.84 -26.08
CA GLY A 145 -6.43 27.27 -26.30
C GLY A 145 -6.88 28.06 -25.07
N GLN A 146 -7.26 27.41 -23.97
CA GLN A 146 -7.59 28.05 -22.70
C GLN A 146 -6.33 28.43 -21.94
N ASP A 147 -6.18 29.69 -21.54
CA ASP A 147 -5.02 30.14 -20.73
C ASP A 147 -5.19 29.68 -19.27
N VAL A 148 -4.19 28.94 -18.79
CA VAL A 148 -4.13 28.31 -17.46
C VAL A 148 -2.99 28.87 -16.61
N SER A 149 -2.29 29.91 -17.09
CA SER A 149 -1.10 30.47 -16.43
C SER A 149 -1.33 30.94 -14.99
N ALA A 150 -2.54 31.42 -14.69
CA ALA A 150 -2.96 31.91 -13.38
C ALA A 150 -3.67 30.85 -12.50
N TRP A 151 -3.79 29.60 -12.98
CA TRP A 151 -4.48 28.53 -12.24
C TRP A 151 -3.61 27.91 -11.15
N ASP A 152 -4.25 27.37 -10.12
CA ASP A 152 -3.57 26.60 -9.08
C ASP A 152 -3.08 25.25 -9.65
N PHE A 153 -1.89 24.80 -9.23
CA PHE A 153 -1.16 23.68 -9.84
C PHE A 153 -1.97 22.38 -9.95
N ASP A 154 -2.68 22.00 -8.88
CA ASP A 154 -3.50 20.79 -8.84
C ASP A 154 -4.56 20.75 -9.96
N ASP A 155 -5.19 21.90 -10.26
CA ASP A 155 -6.27 22.01 -11.25
C ASP A 155 -5.73 21.93 -12.70
N ILE A 156 -4.50 22.39 -12.92
CA ILE A 156 -3.79 22.20 -14.20
C ILE A 156 -3.48 20.72 -14.43
N LEU A 157 -3.00 20.01 -13.40
CA LEU A 157 -2.67 18.59 -13.50
C LEU A 157 -3.91 17.71 -13.71
N ASP A 158 -5.03 18.02 -13.05
CA ASP A 158 -6.30 17.30 -13.25
C ASP A 158 -6.78 17.40 -14.72
N VAL A 159 -6.69 18.60 -15.33
CA VAL A 159 -7.06 18.83 -16.74
C VAL A 159 -6.05 18.20 -17.71
N LEU A 160 -4.74 18.27 -17.45
CA LEU A 160 -3.73 17.56 -18.24
C LEU A 160 -3.98 16.04 -18.21
N GLY A 161 -4.33 15.50 -17.04
CA GLY A 161 -4.64 14.09 -16.84
C GLY A 161 -3.46 13.14 -17.11
N ASP A 162 -2.24 13.67 -17.15
CA ASP A 162 -1.01 12.95 -17.50
C ASP A 162 -0.57 12.05 -16.34
N LYS A 163 -0.57 10.73 -16.57
CA LYS A 163 -0.23 9.71 -15.56
C LYS A 163 0.85 8.77 -16.07
N THR A 164 1.97 8.69 -15.37
CA THR A 164 3.08 7.79 -15.70
C THR A 164 2.65 6.32 -15.61
N LEU A 165 3.00 5.53 -16.65
CA LEU A 165 2.57 4.12 -16.80
C LEU A 165 3.47 3.09 -16.09
N ASP A 166 4.53 3.53 -15.41
CA ASP A 166 5.58 2.64 -14.93
C ASP A 166 6.28 3.26 -13.72
N ASN A 167 6.29 2.53 -12.60
CA ASN A 167 6.87 2.93 -11.32
C ASN A 167 8.16 2.17 -10.97
N SER A 168 8.77 1.43 -11.92
CA SER A 168 9.93 0.56 -11.66
C SER A 168 11.21 1.27 -11.17
N SER A 169 11.21 2.61 -11.16
CA SER A 169 12.35 3.46 -10.79
C SER A 169 12.27 4.02 -9.36
N GLY A 170 11.14 3.86 -8.67
CA GLY A 170 10.88 4.53 -7.37
C GLY A 170 10.79 6.06 -7.45
N LYS A 171 10.84 6.65 -8.67
CA LYS A 171 10.72 8.10 -8.87
C LYS A 171 9.24 8.51 -9.02
N PHE A 172 8.78 9.23 -8.00
CA PHE A 172 7.70 10.22 -7.98
C PHE A 172 6.64 10.17 -9.09
N GLN A 173 5.39 9.89 -8.71
CA GLN A 173 4.22 10.20 -9.52
C GLN A 173 4.02 11.72 -9.67
N CYS A 174 3.38 12.13 -10.76
CA CYS A 174 2.81 13.46 -10.92
C CYS A 174 1.73 13.70 -9.84
N LEU A 175 1.94 14.68 -8.96
CA LEU A 175 1.16 14.87 -7.74
C LEU A 175 -0.10 15.72 -7.97
N SER A 176 -1.21 15.09 -8.39
CA SER A 176 -2.55 15.54 -7.98
C SER A 176 -3.03 14.63 -6.84
N ARG A 177 -3.59 15.24 -5.78
CA ARG A 177 -4.05 14.56 -4.55
C ARG A 177 -5.47 14.91 -4.13
N GLY A 178 -6.25 15.45 -5.06
CA GLY A 178 -7.69 15.56 -4.88
C GLY A 178 -8.40 14.33 -5.42
N SER A 179 -9.63 14.09 -4.94
CA SER A 179 -10.68 13.70 -5.88
C SER A 179 -10.72 14.77 -6.97
N ARG A 180 -10.61 14.38 -8.25
CA ARG A 180 -10.49 15.32 -9.38
C ARG A 180 -11.51 16.45 -9.30
N LYS A 181 -11.06 17.71 -9.25
CA LYS A 181 -11.98 18.87 -9.30
C LYS A 181 -12.51 19.09 -10.72
N SER A 182 -11.73 18.70 -11.72
CA SER A 182 -12.00 18.91 -13.14
C SER A 182 -11.84 17.60 -13.93
N SER A 183 -12.58 17.50 -15.04
CA SER A 183 -12.43 16.41 -16.00
C SER A 183 -11.15 16.61 -16.82
N ALA A 184 -10.33 15.56 -16.93
CA ALA A 184 -9.16 15.56 -17.81
C ALA A 184 -9.59 15.85 -19.26
N ALA A 185 -8.86 16.73 -19.94
CA ALA A 185 -9.18 17.19 -21.30
C ALA A 185 -9.26 16.03 -22.30
N GLU A 186 -10.16 16.15 -23.28
CA GLU A 186 -10.29 15.18 -24.37
C GLU A 186 -9.05 15.20 -25.27
N LEU A 187 -8.80 14.08 -25.97
CA LEU A 187 -7.66 13.91 -26.87
C LEU A 187 -8.07 14.26 -28.31
N PRO A 188 -7.21 14.93 -29.10
CA PRO A 188 -5.84 15.33 -28.77
C PRO A 188 -5.78 16.54 -27.83
N VAL A 189 -4.82 16.53 -26.89
CA VAL A 189 -4.54 17.66 -26.01
C VAL A 189 -3.44 18.51 -26.64
N SER A 190 -3.76 19.76 -26.95
CA SER A 190 -2.82 20.77 -27.44
C SER A 190 -2.33 21.65 -26.29
N LEU A 191 -1.01 21.80 -26.16
CA LEU A 191 -0.36 22.62 -25.14
C LEU A 191 0.39 23.78 -25.77
N GLU A 192 0.22 24.96 -25.19
CA GLU A 192 1.11 26.10 -25.39
C GLU A 192 2.06 26.16 -24.21
N LEU A 193 3.32 25.82 -24.48
CA LEU A 193 4.41 25.81 -23.51
C LEU A 193 5.29 27.04 -23.71
N VAL A 194 5.71 27.69 -22.63
CA VAL A 194 6.56 28.89 -22.67
C VAL A 194 7.82 28.72 -21.84
N THR A 195 8.87 29.46 -22.18
CA THR A 195 10.00 29.68 -21.26
C THR A 195 9.92 31.10 -20.72
N CYS A 196 10.25 31.31 -19.45
CA CYS A 196 10.24 32.63 -18.79
C CYS A 196 11.61 32.97 -18.20
N ARG A 197 11.88 34.27 -18.03
CA ARG A 197 13.03 34.75 -17.24
C ARG A 197 12.86 34.37 -15.76
N PRO A 198 13.89 33.87 -15.07
CA PRO A 198 13.82 33.64 -13.62
C PRO A 198 13.60 34.96 -12.87
N THR A 199 12.61 35.01 -11.99
CA THR A 199 12.34 36.20 -11.17
C THR A 199 13.13 36.13 -9.86
N THR A 200 14.14 36.98 -9.69
CA THR A 200 14.95 37.05 -8.46
C THR A 200 14.10 37.49 -7.27
N ALA A 201 13.93 36.61 -6.27
CA ALA A 201 13.17 36.92 -5.06
C ALA A 201 13.89 37.98 -4.19
N PRO A 202 13.16 38.84 -3.44
CA PRO A 202 13.76 39.77 -2.50
C PRO A 202 14.49 39.04 -1.37
N SER A 203 15.70 39.50 -1.03
CA SER A 203 16.46 38.98 0.10
C SER A 203 15.82 39.41 1.43
N VAL A 204 15.19 38.48 2.14
CA VAL A 204 14.78 38.68 3.53
C VAL A 204 15.94 38.32 4.46
N SER A 205 16.29 39.20 5.38
CA SER A 205 17.43 39.01 6.30
C SER A 205 17.19 37.88 7.30
N ALA A 206 18.27 37.19 7.66
CA ALA A 206 18.22 36.15 8.68
C ALA A 206 18.00 36.76 10.08
N HIS A 207 16.79 36.61 10.60
CA HIS A 207 16.52 36.67 12.03
C HIS A 207 15.94 35.32 12.47
N GLU A 208 16.63 34.66 13.39
CA GLU A 208 16.14 33.48 14.08
C GLU A 208 15.03 33.89 15.05
N ALA A 209 13.78 33.77 14.60
CA ALA A 209 12.61 33.75 15.47
C ALA A 209 12.21 32.28 15.70
N PRO A 210 11.95 31.85 16.96
CA PRO A 210 11.64 30.45 17.25
C PRO A 210 10.34 30.01 16.58
N CYS A 211 10.34 28.81 15.97
CA CYS A 211 9.24 28.30 15.15
C CYS A 211 8.10 27.66 15.98
N GLU A 212 7.66 28.31 17.06
CA GLU A 212 6.60 27.79 17.95
C GLU A 212 5.19 27.98 17.37
N ALA A 213 5.02 28.87 16.38
CA ALA A 213 3.70 29.22 15.82
C ALA A 213 3.16 28.25 14.75
N ALA A 214 3.83 27.12 14.51
CA ALA A 214 3.50 26.17 13.43
C ALA A 214 3.15 24.74 13.88
N GLU A 215 3.17 24.45 15.19
CA GLU A 215 2.87 23.11 15.73
C GLU A 215 1.37 22.82 15.94
N ALA A 216 0.48 23.74 15.55
CA ALA A 216 -0.96 23.63 15.74
C ALA A 216 -1.70 22.83 14.64
N ALA A 217 -1.09 21.75 14.13
CA ALA A 217 -1.82 20.65 13.50
C ALA A 217 -2.24 19.69 14.63
N VAL A 218 -3.42 19.93 15.19
CA VAL A 218 -3.89 19.27 16.43
C VAL A 218 -3.94 17.75 16.24
N SER A 219 -3.14 17.00 17.01
CA SER A 219 -3.38 15.56 17.13
C SER A 219 -4.69 15.34 17.89
N ALA A 220 -5.66 14.72 17.21
CA ALA A 220 -6.99 14.48 17.75
C ALA A 220 -6.98 13.47 18.92
N LEU A 221 -5.92 12.66 19.04
CA LEU A 221 -5.77 11.67 20.10
C LEU A 221 -4.36 11.67 20.68
N ARG A 222 -4.26 11.67 22.01
CA ARG A 222 -3.00 11.44 22.74
C ARG A 222 -2.81 9.96 23.03
N TYR A 223 -1.68 9.39 22.62
CA TYR A 223 -1.34 8.00 22.97
C TYR A 223 -0.94 7.88 24.46
N PRO A 224 -1.65 7.08 25.27
CA PRO A 224 -1.48 7.03 26.74
C PRO A 224 -0.31 6.15 27.21
N GLY A 225 0.43 5.51 26.30
CA GLY A 225 1.37 4.44 26.64
C GLY A 225 0.69 3.08 26.81
N PRO A 226 1.46 1.98 26.85
CA PRO A 226 0.94 0.66 26.49
C PRO A 226 0.00 0.06 27.54
N ARG A 227 0.16 0.48 28.81
CA ARG A 227 -0.74 0.09 29.91
C ARG A 227 -2.02 0.95 30.00
N GLY A 228 -2.08 2.05 29.25
CA GLY A 228 -3.24 2.95 29.19
C GLY A 228 -4.13 2.74 27.97
N VAL A 229 -3.79 1.77 27.10
CA VAL A 229 -4.62 1.39 25.95
C VAL A 229 -5.77 0.51 26.47
N ASP A 230 -6.90 1.13 26.79
CA ASP A 230 -8.12 0.48 27.27
C ASP A 230 -9.23 0.42 26.19
N ASP A 231 -10.39 -0.14 26.53
CA ASP A 231 -11.56 -0.23 25.64
C ASP A 231 -12.01 1.17 25.17
N ALA A 232 -11.88 2.20 26.02
CA ALA A 232 -12.33 3.57 25.73
C ALA A 232 -11.36 4.29 24.77
N PHE A 233 -10.06 4.08 24.92
CA PHE A 233 -9.06 4.57 23.96
C PHE A 233 -9.23 3.92 22.59
N VAL A 234 -9.44 2.60 22.52
CA VAL A 234 -9.69 1.90 21.25
C VAL A 234 -10.98 2.41 20.59
N ALA A 235 -12.05 2.56 21.37
CA ALA A 235 -13.30 3.18 20.93
C ALA A 235 -13.09 4.61 20.37
N GLN A 236 -12.32 5.46 21.07
CA GLN A 236 -12.04 6.82 20.63
C GLN A 236 -11.18 6.87 19.36
N LEU A 237 -10.18 5.99 19.23
CA LEU A 237 -9.33 5.85 18.05
C LEU A 237 -10.14 5.49 16.81
N LEU A 238 -11.01 4.47 16.91
CA LEU A 238 -11.87 4.04 15.81
C LEU A 238 -12.83 5.16 15.38
N ARG A 239 -13.48 5.84 16.34
CA ARG A 239 -14.39 6.96 16.05
C ARG A 239 -13.67 8.11 15.34
N VAL A 240 -12.52 8.56 15.86
CA VAL A 240 -11.75 9.66 15.27
C VAL A 240 -11.27 9.31 13.85
N GLN A 241 -10.82 8.07 13.61
CA GLN A 241 -10.42 7.62 12.27
C GLN A 241 -11.60 7.51 11.29
N GLY A 242 -12.80 7.16 11.78
CA GLY A 242 -14.02 7.11 10.97
C GLY A 242 -14.61 8.49 10.64
N GLU A 243 -14.47 9.46 11.55
CA GLU A 243 -14.89 10.86 11.36
C GLU A 243 -13.89 11.66 10.50
N HIS A 244 -12.59 11.40 10.66
CA HIS A 244 -11.49 12.12 10.01
C HIS A 244 -10.53 11.20 9.23
N PRO A 245 -11.03 10.43 8.24
CA PRO A 245 -10.22 9.51 7.45
C PRO A 245 -9.21 10.28 6.57
N GLY A 246 -7.99 9.79 6.49
CA GLY A 246 -6.87 10.45 5.79
C GLY A 246 -6.15 11.54 6.62
N GLU A 247 -6.66 11.94 7.78
CA GLU A 247 -6.07 12.98 8.62
C GLU A 247 -5.00 12.45 9.61
N VAL A 248 -4.39 13.36 10.37
CA VAL A 248 -3.35 13.07 11.39
C VAL A 248 -3.99 12.85 12.75
N VAL A 249 -4.12 11.58 13.16
CA VAL A 249 -4.75 11.21 14.46
C VAL A 249 -3.80 11.46 15.64
N PHE A 250 -2.57 10.96 15.53
CA PHE A 250 -1.51 11.08 16.53
C PHE A 250 -0.45 12.07 16.09
N SER A 251 0.19 12.80 17.01
CA SER A 251 1.43 13.52 16.68
C SER A 251 2.55 12.53 16.31
N LEU A 252 3.61 13.01 15.65
CA LEU A 252 4.70 12.14 15.18
C LEU A 252 5.33 11.33 16.34
N GLU A 253 5.54 11.95 17.51
CA GLU A 253 6.09 11.28 18.70
C GLU A 253 5.06 10.38 19.42
N GLU A 254 3.76 10.57 19.22
CA GLU A 254 2.72 9.67 19.72
C GLU A 254 2.61 8.43 18.82
N ALA A 255 2.66 8.60 17.50
CA ALA A 255 2.69 7.51 16.52
C ALA A 255 3.96 6.64 16.67
N ILE A 256 5.14 7.26 16.78
CA ILE A 256 6.40 6.53 16.98
C ILE A 256 6.38 5.73 18.30
N ARG A 257 5.86 6.30 19.39
CA ARG A 257 5.76 5.57 20.68
C ARG A 257 4.80 4.39 20.60
N LEU A 258 3.65 4.52 19.95
CA LEU A 258 2.72 3.41 19.70
C LEU A 258 3.40 2.25 18.94
N VAL A 259 4.15 2.57 17.89
CA VAL A 259 4.89 1.59 17.08
C VAL A 259 6.03 0.94 17.87
N GLU A 260 6.83 1.72 18.60
CA GLU A 260 7.93 1.22 19.43
C GLU A 260 7.45 0.34 20.60
N ASP A 261 6.30 0.67 21.20
CA ASP A 261 5.72 -0.14 22.28
C ASP A 261 5.16 -1.46 21.76
N ALA A 262 4.47 -1.46 20.61
CA ALA A 262 3.98 -2.68 19.97
C ALA A 262 5.15 -3.57 19.46
N LYS A 263 6.22 -2.98 18.93
CA LYS A 263 7.46 -3.70 18.57
C LYS A 263 8.01 -4.50 19.74
N ARG A 264 7.99 -3.94 20.95
CA ARG A 264 8.46 -4.65 22.17
C ARG A 264 7.56 -5.83 22.57
N VAL A 265 6.30 -5.88 22.11
CA VAL A 265 5.46 -7.09 22.23
C VAL A 265 5.92 -8.14 21.22
N PHE A 266 6.06 -7.76 19.93
CA PHE A 266 6.50 -8.68 18.87
C PHE A 266 7.90 -9.28 19.11
N GLN A 267 8.80 -8.50 19.70
CA GLN A 267 10.13 -8.94 20.16
C GLN A 267 10.09 -9.96 21.31
N GLY A 268 8.99 -10.03 22.06
CA GLY A 268 8.76 -11.03 23.12
C GLY A 268 8.04 -12.29 22.64
N GLU A 269 7.67 -12.37 21.36
CA GLU A 269 7.02 -13.52 20.74
C GLU A 269 8.06 -14.46 20.09
N GLU A 270 7.60 -15.64 19.65
CA GLU A 270 8.37 -16.63 18.89
C GLU A 270 7.99 -16.55 17.40
N THR A 271 8.90 -16.96 16.50
CA THR A 271 8.68 -16.89 15.05
C THR A 271 7.49 -17.72 14.56
N LEU A 272 7.27 -18.87 15.20
CA LEU A 272 6.08 -19.71 15.06
C LEU A 272 5.31 -19.68 16.37
N GLN A 273 4.17 -18.98 16.41
CA GLN A 273 3.33 -18.95 17.61
C GLN A 273 2.51 -20.23 17.76
N ARG A 274 2.52 -20.88 18.93
CA ARG A 274 1.59 -21.98 19.27
C ARG A 274 0.53 -21.47 20.24
N VAL A 275 -0.75 -21.55 19.85
CA VAL A 275 -1.86 -21.01 20.64
C VAL A 275 -2.96 -22.04 20.78
N GLN A 276 -3.31 -22.41 22.02
CA GLN A 276 -4.47 -23.25 22.33
C GLN A 276 -5.70 -22.35 22.51
N LEU A 277 -6.76 -22.63 21.75
CA LEU A 277 -8.01 -21.88 21.76
C LEU A 277 -9.20 -22.72 21.28
N ASP A 278 -10.40 -22.36 21.73
CA ASP A 278 -11.64 -23.04 21.36
C ASP A 278 -12.34 -22.38 20.15
N GLN A 279 -12.03 -21.11 19.87
CA GLN A 279 -12.51 -20.36 18.70
C GLN A 279 -11.59 -19.18 18.36
N VAL A 280 -11.54 -18.77 17.09
CA VAL A 280 -10.79 -17.60 16.61
C VAL A 280 -11.33 -17.08 15.27
N VAL A 281 -11.30 -15.76 15.09
CA VAL A 281 -11.56 -15.11 13.80
C VAL A 281 -10.24 -14.96 13.03
N ILE A 282 -10.15 -15.47 11.81
CA ILE A 282 -9.00 -15.24 10.92
C ILE A 282 -9.39 -14.26 9.83
N VAL A 283 -8.60 -13.19 9.73
CA VAL A 283 -8.72 -12.11 8.76
C VAL A 283 -7.51 -12.19 7.82
N GLY A 284 -7.74 -12.26 6.52
CA GLY A 284 -6.68 -12.18 5.51
C GLY A 284 -6.29 -10.73 5.20
N ASP A 285 -5.70 -10.51 4.02
CA ASP A 285 -5.19 -9.21 3.56
C ASP A 285 -6.23 -8.09 3.73
N LEU A 286 -5.78 -6.93 4.24
CA LEU A 286 -6.60 -5.73 4.45
C LEU A 286 -6.16 -4.54 3.60
N HIS A 287 -4.88 -4.43 3.25
CA HIS A 287 -4.34 -3.45 2.31
C HIS A 287 -4.90 -2.02 2.46
N GLY A 288 -4.86 -1.47 3.67
CA GLY A 288 -5.34 -0.12 3.95
C GLY A 288 -6.84 0.11 3.73
N GLN A 289 -7.68 -0.93 3.65
CA GLN A 289 -9.14 -0.80 3.55
C GLN A 289 -9.78 -0.66 4.95
N PHE A 290 -9.51 0.45 5.64
CA PHE A 290 -9.95 0.70 7.02
C PHE A 290 -11.48 0.58 7.23
N PHE A 291 -12.29 1.03 6.27
CA PHE A 291 -13.75 0.90 6.37
C PHE A 291 -14.25 -0.56 6.29
N ASP A 292 -13.48 -1.45 5.65
CA ASP A 292 -13.78 -2.88 5.63
C ASP A 292 -13.37 -3.57 6.94
N LEU A 293 -12.26 -3.13 7.56
CA LEU A 293 -11.92 -3.51 8.93
C LEU A 293 -13.02 -3.10 9.94
N LEU A 294 -13.59 -1.90 9.78
CA LEU A 294 -14.75 -1.46 10.58
C LEU A 294 -15.98 -2.36 10.39
N ARG A 295 -16.28 -2.79 9.15
CA ARG A 295 -17.39 -3.71 8.86
C ARG A 295 -17.20 -5.10 9.46
N ILE A 296 -15.97 -5.61 9.51
CA ILE A 296 -15.63 -6.85 10.22
C ILE A 296 -15.93 -6.70 11.72
N PHE A 297 -15.56 -5.56 12.32
CA PHE A 297 -15.86 -5.26 13.72
C PHE A 297 -17.34 -4.92 13.99
N GLU A 298 -18.10 -4.45 13.00
CA GLU A 298 -19.56 -4.31 13.08
C GLU A 298 -20.24 -5.69 13.19
N ALA A 299 -19.84 -6.60 12.30
CA ALA A 299 -20.46 -7.92 12.17
C ALA A 299 -20.12 -8.88 13.33
N LEU A 300 -18.86 -8.85 13.78
CA LEU A 300 -18.34 -9.78 14.78
C LEU A 300 -18.12 -9.13 16.14
N GLY A 301 -18.04 -7.80 16.22
CA GLY A 301 -17.58 -7.05 17.40
C GLY A 301 -16.05 -6.88 17.44
N LEU A 302 -15.56 -6.00 18.31
CA LEU A 302 -14.13 -5.83 18.58
C LEU A 302 -13.49 -7.06 19.25
N PRO A 303 -12.18 -7.33 19.09
CA PRO A 303 -11.48 -8.41 19.78
C PRO A 303 -11.69 -8.40 21.30
N SER A 304 -11.69 -9.58 21.93
CA SER A 304 -11.84 -9.73 23.37
C SER A 304 -11.29 -11.06 23.87
N GLU A 305 -11.26 -11.28 25.19
CA GLU A 305 -10.83 -12.56 25.78
C GLU A 305 -11.60 -13.78 25.25
N ALA A 306 -12.90 -13.62 25.01
CA ALA A 306 -13.76 -14.68 24.49
C ALA A 306 -13.74 -14.81 22.97
N ARG A 307 -13.16 -13.85 22.23
CA ARG A 307 -13.18 -13.81 20.76
C ARG A 307 -11.86 -13.23 20.23
N PRO A 308 -10.81 -14.08 20.12
CA PRO A 308 -9.53 -13.69 19.56
C PRO A 308 -9.60 -13.53 18.04
N PHE A 309 -8.66 -12.76 17.49
CA PHE A 309 -8.46 -12.51 16.08
C PHE A 309 -7.02 -12.82 15.68
N LEU A 310 -6.84 -13.40 14.49
CA LEU A 310 -5.56 -13.51 13.80
C LEU A 310 -5.65 -12.76 12.48
N PHE A 311 -4.88 -11.69 12.33
CA PHE A 311 -4.75 -10.97 11.06
C PHE A 311 -3.52 -11.49 10.32
N ASN A 312 -3.72 -12.05 9.14
CA ASN A 312 -2.76 -12.92 8.45
C ASN A 312 -2.00 -12.18 7.33
N GLY A 313 -1.28 -11.13 7.72
CA GLY A 313 -0.43 -10.30 6.85
C GLY A 313 -1.16 -9.31 5.94
N ASP A 314 -0.37 -8.50 5.24
CA ASP A 314 -0.75 -7.53 4.21
C ASP A 314 -1.82 -6.55 4.71
N PHE A 315 -1.49 -5.87 5.81
CA PHE A 315 -2.30 -4.84 6.47
C PHE A 315 -2.21 -3.50 5.76
N VAL A 316 -1.04 -3.20 5.18
CA VAL A 316 -0.68 -1.90 4.59
C VAL A 316 -0.49 -2.00 3.06
N ASP A 317 -0.14 -0.85 2.46
CA ASP A 317 -0.02 -0.63 1.02
C ASP A 317 -1.34 -0.75 0.25
N ARG A 318 -1.32 -0.29 -1.00
CA ARG A 318 -2.41 -0.32 -2.00
C ARG A 318 -3.62 0.59 -1.71
N GLY A 319 -4.19 0.52 -0.51
CA GLY A 319 -5.32 1.36 -0.07
C GLY A 319 -4.88 2.61 0.68
N ASP A 320 -5.72 3.64 0.62
CA ASP A 320 -5.40 5.00 1.10
C ASP A 320 -5.44 5.17 2.64
N HIS A 321 -5.84 4.13 3.39
CA HIS A 321 -6.00 4.16 4.85
C HIS A 321 -5.15 3.09 5.56
N SER A 322 -3.90 2.91 5.12
CA SER A 322 -2.97 1.95 5.74
C SER A 322 -2.62 2.34 7.17
N LEU A 323 -2.52 3.65 7.46
CA LEU A 323 -2.24 4.14 8.81
C LEU A 323 -3.38 3.85 9.80
N GLU A 324 -4.64 4.06 9.42
CA GLU A 324 -5.78 3.76 10.28
C GLU A 324 -5.91 2.26 10.53
N VAL A 325 -5.67 1.41 9.52
CA VAL A 325 -5.60 -0.05 9.72
C VAL A 325 -4.51 -0.40 10.72
N ILE A 326 -3.25 -0.01 10.48
CA ILE A 326 -2.14 -0.48 11.33
C ILE A 326 -2.19 0.12 12.73
N PHE A 327 -2.53 1.41 12.91
CA PHE A 327 -2.69 1.99 14.25
C PHE A 327 -3.80 1.29 15.04
N THR A 328 -4.90 0.90 14.38
CA THR A 328 -5.97 0.10 14.99
C THR A 328 -5.45 -1.27 15.45
N LEU A 329 -4.72 -1.99 14.58
CA LEU A 329 -4.17 -3.31 14.90
C LEU A 329 -3.12 -3.24 16.03
N LEU A 330 -2.25 -2.23 16.05
CA LEU A 330 -1.26 -2.05 17.12
C LEU A 330 -1.93 -1.68 18.46
N ALA A 331 -2.95 -0.81 18.46
CA ALA A 331 -3.71 -0.51 19.68
C ALA A 331 -4.45 -1.74 20.20
N LEU A 332 -5.11 -2.51 19.32
CA LEU A 332 -5.75 -3.77 19.68
C LEU A 332 -4.74 -4.82 20.20
N LYS A 333 -3.54 -4.88 19.63
CA LYS A 333 -2.45 -5.75 20.12
C LYS A 333 -1.97 -5.36 21.52
N LEU A 334 -1.80 -4.06 21.81
CA LEU A 334 -1.44 -3.60 23.14
C LEU A 334 -2.55 -3.85 24.17
N ARG A 335 -3.82 -3.69 23.77
CA ARG A 335 -5.00 -3.92 24.61
C ARG A 335 -5.23 -5.40 24.94
N PHE A 336 -5.04 -6.29 23.96
CA PHE A 336 -5.36 -7.73 24.02
C PHE A 336 -4.19 -8.59 23.50
N PRO A 337 -3.00 -8.55 24.13
CA PRO A 337 -1.77 -9.10 23.55
C PRO A 337 -1.80 -10.62 23.32
N ARG A 338 -2.66 -11.37 24.02
CA ARG A 338 -2.84 -12.82 23.84
C ARG A 338 -3.97 -13.20 22.88
N GLN A 339 -4.85 -12.27 22.52
CA GLN A 339 -6.04 -12.52 21.71
C GLN A 339 -6.03 -11.79 20.37
N VAL A 340 -5.16 -10.80 20.18
CA VAL A 340 -4.88 -10.19 18.89
C VAL A 340 -3.53 -10.75 18.40
N MET A 341 -3.61 -11.62 17.41
CA MET A 341 -2.49 -12.29 16.75
C MET A 341 -2.27 -11.62 15.39
N LEU A 342 -1.01 -11.41 15.02
CA LEU A 342 -0.62 -10.85 13.72
C LEU A 342 0.44 -11.78 13.12
N ASN A 343 0.24 -12.22 11.87
CA ASN A 343 1.36 -12.73 11.05
C ASN A 343 1.90 -11.59 10.19
N ARG A 344 3.19 -11.64 9.86
CA ARG A 344 3.82 -10.82 8.83
C ARG A 344 3.30 -11.25 7.45
N GLY A 345 2.86 -10.30 6.63
CA GLY A 345 2.73 -10.48 5.18
C GLY A 345 3.93 -9.94 4.44
N ASN A 346 3.97 -10.10 3.12
CA ASN A 346 5.05 -9.53 2.32
C ASN A 346 5.00 -7.99 2.24
N HIS A 347 3.82 -7.38 2.42
CA HIS A 347 3.67 -5.92 2.45
C HIS A 347 4.06 -5.31 3.80
N GLU A 348 4.30 -6.10 4.85
CA GLU A 348 5.03 -5.68 6.03
C GLU A 348 6.56 -5.72 5.78
N ALA A 349 7.02 -5.08 4.70
CA ALA A 349 8.42 -4.97 4.31
C ALA A 349 8.73 -3.61 3.63
N ALA A 350 9.83 -2.98 4.06
CA ALA A 350 10.16 -1.60 3.70
C ALA A 350 10.33 -1.38 2.18
N ASP A 351 10.84 -2.39 1.45
CA ASP A 351 11.05 -2.33 0.01
C ASP A 351 9.73 -2.37 -0.79
N LEU A 352 8.67 -2.98 -0.25
CA LEU A 352 7.33 -2.89 -0.84
C LEU A 352 6.66 -1.58 -0.45
N ASN A 353 6.77 -1.16 0.81
CA ASN A 353 6.14 0.09 1.29
C ASN A 353 6.62 1.33 0.53
N LEU A 354 7.88 1.35 0.09
CA LEU A 354 8.46 2.38 -0.79
C LEU A 354 7.91 2.35 -2.23
N ARG A 355 7.28 1.25 -2.66
CA ARG A 355 6.79 1.00 -4.02
C ARG A 355 5.27 1.02 -4.16
N TYR A 356 4.52 0.72 -3.09
CA TYR A 356 3.10 0.36 -3.18
C TYR A 356 2.12 1.19 -2.31
N GLY A 357 2.58 2.18 -1.55
CA GLY A 357 1.70 3.21 -0.95
C GLY A 357 2.09 3.69 0.46
N PHE A 358 2.46 2.80 1.38
CA PHE A 358 2.52 3.10 2.81
C PHE A 358 3.59 4.14 3.17
N ALA A 359 4.78 4.07 2.58
CA ALA A 359 5.82 5.09 2.77
C ALA A 359 5.42 6.44 2.16
N GLN A 360 4.55 6.43 1.13
CA GLN A 360 3.99 7.65 0.56
C GLN A 360 2.92 8.24 1.48
N GLU A 361 2.00 7.43 2.00
CA GLU A 361 0.94 7.84 2.92
C GLU A 361 1.51 8.48 4.20
N ILE A 362 2.52 7.85 4.81
CA ILE A 362 3.25 8.42 5.97
C ILE A 362 3.85 9.78 5.64
N ARG A 363 4.51 9.93 4.49
CA ARG A 363 5.09 11.20 4.01
C ARG A 363 4.03 12.27 3.78
N ASP A 364 2.79 11.89 3.57
CA ASP A 364 1.72 12.82 3.19
C ASP A 364 0.98 13.38 4.39
N ARG A 365 0.81 12.55 5.44
CA ARG A 365 0.27 12.99 6.73
C ARG A 365 1.33 13.66 7.62
N TYR A 366 2.54 13.10 7.67
CA TYR A 366 3.62 13.55 8.58
C TYR A 366 4.74 14.34 7.89
N GLY A 367 4.64 14.60 6.59
CA GLY A 367 5.67 15.32 5.83
C GLY A 367 7.02 14.59 5.80
N VAL A 368 8.09 15.35 5.58
CA VAL A 368 9.48 14.83 5.53
C VAL A 368 9.89 14.18 6.86
N GLN A 369 9.42 14.70 8.01
CA GLN A 369 9.72 14.13 9.32
C GLN A 369 9.07 12.75 9.54
N GLY A 370 7.97 12.47 8.83
CA GLY A 370 7.33 11.15 8.78
C GLY A 370 8.27 10.00 8.42
N ARG A 371 9.43 10.28 7.80
CA ARG A 371 10.49 9.28 7.60
C ARG A 371 10.85 8.53 8.90
N ARG A 372 10.88 9.22 10.05
CA ARG A 372 11.13 8.60 11.37
C ARG A 372 10.06 7.57 11.78
N LEU A 373 8.80 7.83 11.42
CA LEU A 373 7.69 6.89 11.66
C LEU A 373 7.75 5.72 10.67
N PHE A 374 8.11 5.96 9.41
CA PHE A 374 8.35 4.90 8.43
C PHE A 374 9.48 3.96 8.87
N ASP A 375 10.62 4.50 9.33
CA ASP A 375 11.72 3.70 9.85
C ASP A 375 11.31 2.90 11.10
N ALA A 376 10.52 3.49 12.01
CA ALA A 376 9.96 2.77 13.16
C ALA A 376 9.01 1.63 12.76
N PHE A 377 8.15 1.83 11.76
CA PHE A 377 7.29 0.76 11.21
C PHE A 377 8.10 -0.36 10.55
N ALA A 378 9.10 0.00 9.73
CA ALA A 378 9.99 -0.97 9.10
C ALA A 378 10.70 -1.85 10.14
N GLU A 379 11.26 -1.25 11.20
CA GLU A 379 11.86 -2.01 12.29
C GLU A 379 10.84 -2.82 13.10
N ALA A 380 9.59 -2.35 13.26
CA ALA A 380 8.55 -3.10 13.96
C ALA A 380 8.06 -4.33 13.19
N PHE A 381 7.83 -4.18 11.88
CA PHE A 381 7.37 -5.23 10.98
C PHE A 381 8.32 -6.44 10.92
N ARG A 382 9.63 -6.20 11.06
CA ARG A 382 10.65 -7.27 11.13
C ARG A 382 10.49 -8.24 12.29
N TRP A 383 9.75 -7.87 13.33
CA TRP A 383 9.51 -8.70 14.51
C TRP A 383 8.16 -9.39 14.51
N LEU A 384 7.29 -9.19 13.52
CA LEU A 384 6.00 -9.90 13.43
C LEU A 384 6.21 -11.44 13.29
N PRO A 385 5.39 -12.28 13.93
CA PRO A 385 5.38 -13.74 13.70
C PRO A 385 5.26 -14.09 12.22
N LEU A 386 5.89 -15.17 11.76
CA LEU A 386 5.77 -15.63 10.37
C LEU A 386 4.57 -16.57 10.18
N ALA A 387 4.26 -17.35 11.21
CA ALA A 387 3.12 -18.25 11.21
C ALA A 387 2.59 -18.52 12.64
N HIS A 388 1.38 -19.08 12.70
CA HIS A 388 0.76 -19.60 13.92
C HIS A 388 0.35 -21.07 13.73
N VAL A 389 0.34 -21.83 14.83
CA VAL A 389 -0.33 -23.13 14.95
C VAL A 389 -1.41 -23.02 16.01
N LEU A 390 -2.64 -23.34 15.63
CA LEU A 390 -3.85 -23.19 16.44
C LEU A 390 -4.33 -24.56 16.91
N SER A 391 -4.38 -24.73 18.23
CA SER A 391 -4.79 -25.95 18.95
C SER A 391 -4.20 -27.24 18.37
N ASP A 392 -2.92 -27.16 17.97
CA ASP A 392 -2.11 -28.17 17.27
C ASP A 392 -2.78 -28.85 16.05
N GLN A 393 -3.77 -28.20 15.44
CA GLN A 393 -4.55 -28.74 14.32
C GLN A 393 -4.52 -27.88 13.05
N VAL A 394 -4.41 -26.55 13.18
CA VAL A 394 -4.47 -25.62 12.03
C VAL A 394 -3.19 -24.79 11.95
N PHE A 395 -2.53 -24.77 10.79
CA PHE A 395 -1.37 -23.92 10.53
C PHE A 395 -1.77 -22.71 9.69
N VAL A 396 -1.41 -21.51 10.16
CA VAL A 396 -1.80 -20.23 9.56
C VAL A 396 -0.56 -19.41 9.21
N VAL A 397 -0.38 -19.09 7.94
CA VAL A 397 0.79 -18.39 7.36
C VAL A 397 0.30 -17.43 6.27
N HIS A 398 0.96 -16.30 6.01
CA HIS A 398 0.48 -15.38 4.98
C HIS A 398 0.63 -15.96 3.56
N GLY A 399 1.85 -16.30 3.17
CA GLY A 399 2.23 -16.83 1.86
C GLY A 399 1.94 -18.33 1.73
N GLY A 400 2.95 -19.18 1.86
CA GLY A 400 2.76 -20.61 1.59
C GLY A 400 3.83 -21.53 2.14
N LEU A 401 3.97 -22.71 1.53
CA LEU A 401 4.98 -23.71 1.92
C LEU A 401 6.26 -23.56 1.08
N PRO A 402 7.45 -23.49 1.72
CA PRO A 402 8.73 -23.37 1.03
C PRO A 402 9.04 -24.41 -0.04
N GLY A 403 9.70 -23.92 -1.09
CA GLY A 403 10.10 -24.70 -2.26
C GLY A 403 11.55 -25.20 -2.21
N PRO A 404 11.94 -26.05 -3.18
CA PRO A 404 13.32 -26.47 -3.38
C PRO A 404 14.20 -25.28 -3.78
N ASP A 405 15.50 -25.32 -3.49
CA ASP A 405 16.39 -24.19 -3.76
C ASP A 405 16.41 -23.73 -5.25
N PRO A 406 15.98 -22.49 -5.58
CA PRO A 406 15.94 -21.93 -6.94
C PRO A 406 17.32 -21.54 -7.50
N ARG A 407 18.39 -21.70 -6.71
CA ARG A 407 19.77 -21.67 -7.21
C ARG A 407 20.14 -22.97 -7.92
N LEU A 408 19.52 -24.09 -7.55
CA LEU A 408 19.80 -25.40 -8.13
C LEU A 408 19.03 -25.60 -9.44
N PRO A 409 19.65 -26.14 -10.51
CA PRO A 409 18.96 -26.39 -11.76
C PRO A 409 17.90 -27.48 -11.60
N PHE A 410 16.74 -27.26 -12.22
CA PHE A 410 15.77 -28.31 -12.47
C PHE A 410 16.41 -29.40 -13.35
N LYS A 411 16.25 -30.66 -12.92
CA LYS A 411 16.56 -31.85 -13.70
C LYS A 411 15.28 -32.64 -13.81
N ASP A 412 14.66 -32.59 -14.98
CA ASP A 412 13.65 -33.57 -15.34
C ASP A 412 14.35 -34.92 -15.54
N GLU A 413 13.77 -36.02 -15.06
CA GLU A 413 14.37 -37.35 -15.22
C GLU A 413 14.28 -37.88 -16.68
N GLY A 414 13.71 -37.07 -17.59
CA GLY A 414 13.58 -37.29 -19.03
C GLY A 414 14.78 -36.84 -19.89
N GLY A 415 16.01 -36.85 -19.36
CA GLY A 415 17.23 -36.84 -20.18
C GLY A 415 17.60 -35.56 -20.95
N ALA A 416 16.92 -34.43 -20.72
CA ALA A 416 17.28 -33.13 -21.30
C ALA A 416 17.14 -32.01 -20.27
N GLY A 417 18.26 -31.55 -19.68
CA GLY A 417 18.25 -30.51 -18.66
C GLY A 417 17.91 -29.13 -19.22
N THR A 418 16.62 -28.78 -19.28
CA THR A 418 16.15 -27.42 -19.61
C THR A 418 16.38 -26.45 -18.44
N GLY A 419 17.65 -26.18 -18.16
CA GLY A 419 18.06 -25.25 -17.11
C GLY A 419 17.64 -23.82 -17.44
N TYR A 420 16.46 -23.40 -16.97
CA TYR A 420 15.94 -22.02 -17.15
C TYR A 420 16.91 -20.93 -16.64
N ALA A 421 17.78 -21.26 -15.68
CA ALA A 421 18.88 -20.40 -15.25
C ALA A 421 19.87 -20.03 -16.38
N ALA A 422 20.04 -20.88 -17.40
CA ALA A 422 20.98 -20.65 -18.50
C ALA A 422 20.51 -19.55 -19.49
N GLN A 423 19.21 -19.51 -19.80
CA GLN A 423 18.66 -18.48 -20.71
C GLN A 423 18.53 -17.11 -20.05
N ALA A 424 18.32 -17.04 -18.74
CA ALA A 424 18.36 -15.77 -18.00
C ALA A 424 19.77 -15.15 -17.93
N ALA A 425 20.83 -15.96 -18.02
CA ALA A 425 22.22 -15.53 -17.91
C ALA A 425 22.93 -15.27 -19.26
N SER A 426 22.41 -15.80 -20.38
CA SER A 426 23.08 -15.68 -21.69
C SER A 426 22.86 -14.31 -22.35
N GLY A 427 23.68 -13.32 -22.01
CA GLY A 427 23.70 -11.97 -22.61
C GLY A 427 24.14 -11.89 -24.09
N ARG A 428 23.82 -12.89 -24.93
CA ARG A 428 24.14 -12.90 -26.36
C ARG A 428 23.08 -12.13 -27.16
N ARG A 429 23.51 -11.05 -27.80
CA ARG A 429 22.71 -10.35 -28.84
C ARG A 429 22.53 -11.28 -30.05
N GLY A 430 21.35 -11.88 -30.17
CA GLY A 430 20.93 -12.73 -31.29
C GLY A 430 19.58 -12.26 -31.86
N GLY A 431 19.29 -12.64 -33.10
CA GLY A 431 18.09 -12.21 -33.84
C GLY A 431 16.78 -12.54 -33.11
N GLY A 432 15.81 -11.64 -33.18
CA GLY A 432 14.65 -11.65 -32.29
C GLY A 432 13.62 -12.75 -32.56
N GLN A 433 13.28 -13.48 -31.49
CA GLN A 433 11.90 -13.86 -31.20
C GLN A 433 11.59 -13.44 -29.76
N LYS A 434 10.50 -12.69 -29.55
CA LYS A 434 9.93 -12.52 -28.21
C LYS A 434 9.22 -13.83 -27.85
N LEU A 435 9.73 -14.60 -26.88
CA LEU A 435 8.90 -15.63 -26.25
C LEU A 435 7.73 -14.93 -25.54
N SER A 436 6.54 -15.08 -26.11
CA SER A 436 5.30 -14.60 -25.51
C SER A 436 4.91 -15.47 -24.31
N LEU A 437 4.56 -14.86 -23.18
CA LEU A 437 3.98 -15.56 -22.02
C LEU A 437 2.60 -16.23 -22.29
N LEU A 438 2.10 -16.19 -23.53
CA LEU A 438 0.82 -16.73 -23.98
C LEU A 438 0.78 -18.27 -24.11
N GLY A 439 1.90 -18.98 -23.86
CA GLY A 439 1.98 -20.44 -23.97
C GLY A 439 2.35 -21.17 -22.67
N TYR A 440 2.56 -20.45 -21.56
CA TYR A 440 2.93 -21.08 -20.28
C TYR A 440 1.67 -21.45 -19.49
N ASN A 441 1.37 -22.75 -19.43
CA ASN A 441 0.38 -23.29 -18.48
C ASN A 441 1.11 -23.94 -17.28
N PRO A 442 0.97 -23.41 -16.05
CA PRO A 442 1.55 -24.04 -14.86
C PRO A 442 0.98 -25.45 -14.57
N ASP A 443 -0.23 -25.78 -15.04
CA ASP A 443 -0.89 -27.08 -14.80
C ASP A 443 -0.21 -28.27 -15.49
N ASN A 444 0.80 -28.02 -16.34
CA ASN A 444 1.49 -29.00 -17.17
C ASN A 444 2.95 -29.26 -16.75
N VAL A 445 3.46 -28.62 -15.69
CA VAL A 445 4.85 -28.78 -15.21
C VAL A 445 4.84 -29.39 -13.80
N SER A 446 4.74 -30.72 -13.73
CA SER A 446 4.91 -31.47 -12.48
C SER A 446 6.37 -31.90 -12.34
N LEU A 447 7.13 -31.22 -11.47
CA LEU A 447 8.50 -31.63 -11.15
C LEU A 447 8.50 -32.84 -10.21
N PRO A 448 9.52 -33.73 -10.29
CA PRO A 448 9.69 -34.80 -9.31
C PRO A 448 9.92 -34.21 -7.91
N PRO A 449 9.38 -34.83 -6.84
CA PRO A 449 9.43 -34.24 -5.50
C PRO A 449 10.84 -34.30 -4.90
N ARG A 450 11.62 -33.23 -5.14
CA ARG A 450 12.66 -32.81 -4.20
C ARG A 450 11.97 -32.59 -2.86
N ARG A 451 12.23 -33.46 -1.89
CA ARG A 451 11.59 -33.40 -0.57
C ARG A 451 12.02 -32.11 0.15
N CYS A 452 11.13 -31.14 0.23
CA CYS A 452 11.20 -30.15 1.29
C CYS A 452 10.76 -30.86 2.57
N GLU A 453 11.71 -31.16 3.46
CA GLU A 453 11.45 -31.90 4.70
C GLU A 453 11.09 -30.98 5.88
N LEU A 454 10.58 -29.77 5.57
CA LEU A 454 10.30 -28.70 6.54
C LEU A 454 9.31 -29.14 7.62
N SER A 455 9.73 -28.99 8.86
CA SER A 455 8.94 -29.20 10.07
C SER A 455 8.55 -27.87 10.72
N LEU A 456 7.60 -27.92 11.65
CA LEU A 456 7.29 -26.78 12.52
C LEU A 456 8.48 -26.37 13.41
N ALA A 457 9.45 -27.25 13.67
CA ALA A 457 10.66 -26.90 14.42
C ALA A 457 11.60 -26.02 13.58
N ASP A 458 11.74 -26.32 12.29
CA ASP A 458 12.56 -25.52 11.37
C ASP A 458 11.98 -24.12 11.19
N ILE A 459 10.64 -24.01 11.06
CA ILE A 459 9.94 -22.71 10.99
C ILE A 459 10.08 -21.92 12.31
N ALA A 460 10.00 -22.59 13.46
CA ALA A 460 10.20 -21.95 14.76
C ALA A 460 11.65 -21.43 14.96
N ALA A 461 12.64 -22.10 14.36
CA ALA A 461 14.05 -21.74 14.42
C ALA A 461 14.43 -20.58 13.47
N LEU A 462 13.54 -20.14 12.57
CA LEU A 462 13.83 -19.02 11.67
C LEU A 462 14.03 -17.71 12.47
N PRO A 463 15.11 -16.94 12.22
CA PRO A 463 15.35 -15.68 12.88
C PRO A 463 14.38 -14.59 12.41
N ARG A 464 14.13 -13.62 13.30
CA ARG A 464 13.38 -12.38 13.03
C ARG A 464 14.23 -11.16 13.40
N GLY A 465 13.77 -9.97 13.05
CA GLY A 465 14.52 -8.72 13.23
C GLY A 465 15.26 -8.22 11.99
N ALA A 466 15.09 -8.87 10.83
CA ALA A 466 15.61 -8.43 9.53
C ALA A 466 14.52 -8.42 8.44
N ASP A 467 14.75 -7.66 7.36
CA ASP A 467 13.99 -7.81 6.12
C ASP A 467 14.61 -8.92 5.27
N PRO A 468 13.81 -9.80 4.66
CA PRO A 468 14.35 -10.93 3.92
C PRO A 468 14.95 -10.52 2.57
N ALA A 469 15.89 -11.32 2.05
CA ALA A 469 16.49 -11.10 0.73
C ALA A 469 15.53 -11.51 -0.41
N VAL A 470 14.58 -10.62 -0.75
CA VAL A 470 13.43 -10.92 -1.65
C VAL A 470 13.80 -11.17 -3.12
N GLU A 471 14.98 -10.78 -3.61
CA GLU A 471 15.38 -10.95 -5.02
C GLU A 471 16.41 -12.08 -5.20
N LEU A 472 16.21 -12.95 -6.20
CA LEU A 472 17.07 -14.13 -6.46
C LEU A 472 18.53 -13.78 -6.78
N GLY A 473 18.83 -12.53 -7.13
CA GLY A 473 20.20 -12.02 -7.23
C GLY A 473 20.90 -11.97 -5.87
N ALA A 474 20.28 -11.33 -4.87
CA ALA A 474 20.83 -11.22 -3.52
C ALA A 474 20.99 -12.59 -2.84
N LEU A 475 20.01 -13.50 -3.00
CA LEU A 475 20.09 -14.88 -2.50
C LEU A 475 21.27 -15.71 -3.07
N ARG A 476 21.93 -15.25 -4.14
CA ARG A 476 23.13 -15.88 -4.72
C ARG A 476 24.45 -15.26 -4.25
N GLU A 477 24.40 -14.11 -3.60
CA GLU A 477 25.57 -13.42 -3.03
C GLU A 477 25.79 -13.77 -1.55
N LEU A 478 24.76 -14.31 -0.89
CA LEU A 478 24.80 -14.77 0.51
C LEU A 478 25.40 -16.19 0.66
N PRO A 479 25.98 -16.52 1.84
CA PRO A 479 26.37 -17.88 2.22
C PRO A 479 25.23 -18.90 2.07
N GLU A 480 25.56 -20.18 1.89
CA GLU A 480 24.57 -21.22 1.57
C GLU A 480 23.47 -21.36 2.62
N GLU A 481 23.86 -21.41 3.91
CA GLU A 481 22.96 -21.51 5.07
C GLU A 481 22.12 -20.24 5.28
N GLU A 482 22.71 -19.06 5.06
CA GLU A 482 21.98 -17.79 5.20
C GLU A 482 20.93 -17.65 4.10
N ALA A 483 21.30 -17.95 2.85
CA ALA A 483 20.37 -17.95 1.72
C ALA A 483 19.26 -19.02 1.85
N GLU A 484 19.52 -20.15 2.52
CA GLU A 484 18.51 -21.15 2.87
C GLU A 484 17.47 -20.53 3.82
N VAL A 485 17.90 -19.99 4.95
CA VAL A 485 17.05 -19.30 5.94
C VAL A 485 16.26 -18.16 5.28
N GLN A 486 16.92 -17.32 4.49
CA GLN A 486 16.31 -16.20 3.78
C GLN A 486 15.23 -16.68 2.79
N ARG A 487 15.47 -17.77 2.05
CA ARG A 487 14.45 -18.36 1.17
C ARG A 487 13.25 -18.89 1.95
N LEU A 488 13.47 -19.60 3.06
CA LEU A 488 12.37 -20.14 3.87
C LEU A 488 11.45 -19.00 4.36
N ILE A 489 12.02 -17.87 4.80
CA ILE A 489 11.26 -16.67 5.17
C ILE A 489 10.55 -16.06 3.94
N VAL A 490 11.20 -15.97 2.78
CA VAL A 490 10.57 -15.48 1.54
C VAL A 490 9.37 -16.34 1.14
N ASP A 491 9.48 -17.66 1.07
CA ASP A 491 8.37 -18.51 0.63
C ASP A 491 7.19 -18.52 1.63
N LEU A 492 7.45 -18.46 2.95
CA LEU A 492 6.41 -18.26 3.96
C LEU A 492 5.63 -16.95 3.74
N LEU A 493 6.20 -15.97 3.04
CA LEU A 493 5.56 -14.70 2.70
C LEU A 493 5.09 -14.58 1.23
N TRP A 494 5.50 -15.47 0.32
CA TRP A 494 5.30 -15.30 -1.13
C TRP A 494 4.91 -16.56 -1.94
N ALA A 495 4.92 -17.77 -1.36
CA ALA A 495 4.61 -19.00 -2.10
C ALA A 495 3.09 -19.19 -2.28
N ASP A 496 2.67 -19.68 -3.46
CA ASP A 496 1.27 -19.78 -3.86
C ASP A 496 0.80 -21.25 -4.00
N PRO A 497 -0.31 -21.68 -3.35
CA PRO A 497 -0.89 -23.02 -3.54
C PRO A 497 -1.54 -23.11 -4.93
N ARG A 498 -0.85 -23.74 -5.89
CA ARG A 498 -1.30 -23.86 -7.29
C ARG A 498 -0.68 -25.07 -7.99
N GLY A 499 -1.37 -25.59 -8.99
CA GLY A 499 -0.95 -26.74 -9.79
C GLY A 499 -1.56 -28.05 -9.29
N LYS A 500 -1.03 -29.19 -9.75
CA LYS A 500 -1.62 -30.53 -9.51
C LYS A 500 -0.82 -31.39 -8.53
N THR A 501 0.51 -31.40 -8.67
CA THR A 501 1.43 -32.25 -7.89
C THR A 501 2.81 -31.62 -7.82
N GLY A 502 3.51 -31.82 -6.70
CA GLY A 502 4.88 -31.36 -6.46
C GLY A 502 5.00 -29.84 -6.38
N TYR A 503 6.12 -29.33 -6.89
CA TYR A 503 6.39 -27.90 -7.00
C TYR A 503 6.46 -27.48 -8.47
N GLY A 504 6.14 -26.21 -8.74
CA GLY A 504 6.26 -25.62 -10.07
C GLY A 504 6.80 -24.18 -10.03
N PRO A 505 7.19 -23.62 -11.18
CA PRO A 505 7.65 -22.22 -11.27
C PRO A 505 6.50 -21.24 -10.99
N SER A 506 6.67 -20.34 -10.02
CA SER A 506 5.76 -19.21 -9.85
C SER A 506 5.96 -18.17 -10.96
N TYR A 507 4.90 -17.44 -11.30
CA TYR A 507 5.01 -16.19 -12.08
C TYR A 507 5.90 -15.14 -11.35
N ARG A 508 6.11 -15.31 -10.03
CA ARG A 508 7.03 -14.52 -9.20
C ARG A 508 8.50 -15.01 -9.20
N VAL A 509 8.91 -15.99 -10.02
CA VAL A 509 10.24 -16.67 -10.01
C VAL A 509 11.49 -15.78 -9.87
N ARG A 510 11.46 -14.50 -10.28
CA ARG A 510 12.56 -13.55 -10.00
C ARG A 510 12.87 -13.37 -8.51
N LYS A 511 11.89 -13.64 -7.65
CA LYS A 511 11.99 -13.63 -6.19
C LYS A 511 12.40 -14.97 -5.58
N GLY A 512 12.68 -15.98 -6.41
CA GLY A 512 12.96 -17.35 -5.98
C GLY A 512 11.72 -18.18 -5.61
N CYS A 513 10.53 -17.57 -5.58
CA CYS A 513 9.30 -18.19 -5.07
C CYS A 513 8.73 -19.28 -5.98
N TYR A 514 8.02 -20.23 -5.36
CA TYR A 514 7.40 -21.38 -6.01
C TYR A 514 5.87 -21.36 -5.99
N ILE A 515 5.27 -22.18 -6.85
CA ILE A 515 3.95 -22.76 -6.60
C ILE A 515 4.11 -24.17 -6.03
N PHE A 516 3.20 -24.59 -5.16
CA PHE A 516 3.17 -25.93 -4.56
C PHE A 516 1.77 -26.55 -4.72
N GLY A 517 1.72 -27.86 -4.97
CA GLY A 517 0.50 -28.62 -5.16
C GLY A 517 -0.12 -29.17 -3.86
N PRO A 518 -1.32 -29.77 -3.95
CA PRO A 518 -2.04 -30.33 -2.80
C PRO A 518 -1.29 -31.49 -2.12
N ASP A 519 -0.50 -32.26 -2.86
CA ASP A 519 0.33 -33.33 -2.30
C ASP A 519 1.42 -32.80 -1.34
N VAL A 520 1.97 -31.62 -1.64
CA VAL A 520 2.91 -30.89 -0.75
C VAL A 520 2.19 -30.44 0.52
N THR A 521 1.00 -29.85 0.41
CA THR A 521 0.18 -29.47 1.58
C THR A 521 -0.12 -30.68 2.46
N SER A 522 -0.70 -31.75 1.89
CA SER A 522 -1.03 -32.94 2.67
C SER A 522 0.20 -33.65 3.24
N ALA A 523 1.37 -33.58 2.58
CA ALA A 523 2.61 -34.12 3.12
C ALA A 523 3.10 -33.31 4.33
N PHE A 524 3.11 -31.97 4.25
CA PHE A 524 3.47 -31.09 5.35
C PHE A 524 2.52 -31.24 6.55
N LEU A 525 1.20 -31.24 6.32
CA LEU A 525 0.21 -31.37 7.38
C LEU A 525 0.34 -32.72 8.11
N ARG A 526 0.39 -33.85 7.37
CA ARG A 526 0.60 -35.19 7.95
C ARG A 526 1.91 -35.32 8.70
N ARG A 527 3.03 -34.76 8.20
CA ARG A 527 4.35 -34.79 8.86
C ARG A 527 4.33 -34.09 10.22
N ASN A 528 3.51 -33.05 10.37
CA ASN A 528 3.47 -32.19 11.55
C ASN A 528 2.24 -32.44 12.46
N GLY A 529 1.43 -33.47 12.18
CA GLY A 529 0.22 -33.82 12.96
C GLY A 529 -1.00 -32.92 12.73
N LEU A 530 -0.92 -32.02 11.74
CA LEU A 530 -1.93 -31.00 11.46
C LEU A 530 -3.03 -31.53 10.53
N ARG A 531 -4.16 -30.83 10.51
CA ARG A 531 -5.38 -31.17 9.74
C ARG A 531 -5.73 -30.15 8.66
N LEU A 532 -5.30 -28.90 8.80
CA LEU A 532 -5.70 -27.80 7.92
C LEU A 532 -4.59 -26.75 7.79
N MET A 533 -4.41 -26.22 6.59
CA MET A 533 -3.61 -25.02 6.30
C MET A 533 -4.54 -23.85 5.97
N ILE A 534 -4.23 -22.65 6.46
CA ILE A 534 -4.92 -21.40 6.11
C ILE A 534 -3.88 -20.36 5.69
N ARG A 535 -4.13 -19.68 4.57
CA ARG A 535 -3.25 -18.61 4.05
C ARG A 535 -4.02 -17.45 3.40
N SER A 536 -3.32 -16.39 3.00
CA SER A 536 -3.93 -15.18 2.43
C SER A 536 -3.34 -14.85 1.04
N HIS A 537 -2.77 -13.66 0.82
CA HIS A 537 -1.88 -13.26 -0.29
C HIS A 537 -2.48 -13.19 -1.71
N GLU A 538 -3.50 -14.00 -2.01
CA GLU A 538 -4.16 -14.06 -3.31
C GLU A 538 -5.63 -13.72 -3.19
N VAL A 539 -6.06 -12.71 -3.96
CA VAL A 539 -7.47 -12.35 -4.09
C VAL A 539 -8.30 -13.52 -4.64
N LYS A 540 -9.35 -13.89 -3.90
CA LYS A 540 -10.35 -14.90 -4.29
C LYS A 540 -11.70 -14.23 -4.53
N VAL A 541 -12.45 -14.68 -5.54
CA VAL A 541 -13.70 -14.01 -5.98
C VAL A 541 -14.74 -13.94 -4.87
N ALA A 542 -14.88 -15.02 -4.07
CA ALA A 542 -15.78 -15.09 -2.92
C ALA A 542 -15.19 -14.51 -1.62
N GLY A 543 -13.97 -13.95 -1.65
CA GLY A 543 -13.20 -13.58 -0.46
C GLY A 543 -12.48 -14.77 0.20
N TYR A 544 -12.83 -16.00 -0.16
CA TYR A 544 -12.13 -17.21 0.24
C TYR A 544 -12.20 -18.29 -0.85
N GLU A 545 -11.36 -19.31 -0.74
CA GLU A 545 -11.38 -20.51 -1.60
C GLU A 545 -10.73 -21.70 -0.88
N TRP A 546 -11.25 -22.92 -1.06
CA TRP A 546 -10.55 -24.16 -0.74
C TRP A 546 -9.57 -24.49 -1.87
N THR A 547 -8.44 -23.78 -1.90
CA THR A 547 -7.45 -23.87 -2.99
C THR A 547 -6.83 -25.27 -3.10
N HIS A 548 -6.62 -25.97 -1.98
CA HIS A 548 -6.38 -27.41 -1.92
C HIS A 548 -7.42 -28.07 -0.98
N PRO A 549 -7.62 -29.41 -1.02
CA PRO A 549 -8.57 -30.10 -0.13
C PRO A 549 -8.34 -29.86 1.37
N ASP A 550 -7.12 -29.47 1.74
CA ASP A 550 -6.65 -29.19 3.09
C ASP A 550 -5.95 -27.80 3.20
N CYS A 551 -6.13 -26.92 2.21
CA CYS A 551 -5.66 -25.53 2.24
C CYS A 551 -6.77 -24.54 1.89
N ILE A 552 -7.11 -23.65 2.83
CA ILE A 552 -7.98 -22.50 2.59
C ILE A 552 -7.13 -21.26 2.28
N THR A 553 -7.54 -20.49 1.29
CA THR A 553 -7.11 -19.10 1.10
C THR A 553 -8.23 -18.15 1.54
N VAL A 554 -7.91 -17.11 2.32
CA VAL A 554 -8.84 -16.06 2.77
C VAL A 554 -8.26 -14.67 2.50
N PHE A 555 -9.12 -13.75 2.06
CA PHE A 555 -8.74 -12.41 1.61
C PHE A 555 -9.82 -11.42 2.02
N SER A 556 -9.46 -10.42 2.84
CA SER A 556 -10.44 -9.58 3.56
C SER A 556 -10.65 -8.19 2.96
N ALA A 557 -10.01 -7.89 1.82
CA ALA A 557 -10.12 -6.63 1.08
C ALA A 557 -11.12 -6.75 -0.10
N PRO A 558 -12.41 -6.41 0.07
CA PRO A 558 -13.41 -6.48 -1.01
C PRO A 558 -13.18 -5.41 -2.09
N ASN A 559 -13.61 -5.71 -3.32
CA ASN A 559 -13.38 -4.88 -4.53
C ASN A 559 -11.95 -4.30 -4.59
N TYR A 560 -10.97 -5.17 -4.41
CA TYR A 560 -9.57 -4.82 -4.28
C TYR A 560 -9.07 -3.92 -5.42
N LEU A 561 -8.27 -2.92 -5.08
CA LEU A 561 -7.79 -1.86 -5.98
C LEU A 561 -8.91 -1.11 -6.74
N GLY A 562 -10.15 -1.15 -6.22
CA GLY A 562 -11.34 -0.54 -6.81
C GLY A 562 -11.89 -1.23 -8.07
N HIS A 563 -11.29 -2.33 -8.52
CA HIS A 563 -11.64 -2.95 -9.82
C HIS A 563 -11.67 -4.48 -9.84
N ALA A 564 -11.20 -5.17 -8.81
CA ALA A 564 -11.18 -6.64 -8.78
C ALA A 564 -12.58 -7.27 -8.61
N GLN A 565 -13.59 -6.50 -8.17
CA GLN A 565 -14.99 -6.93 -7.97
C GLN A 565 -15.19 -8.14 -7.03
N ASN A 566 -14.15 -8.56 -6.32
CA ASN A 566 -14.20 -9.66 -5.36
C ASN A 566 -15.00 -9.28 -4.11
N ARG A 567 -15.55 -10.29 -3.44
CA ARG A 567 -15.93 -10.20 -2.03
C ARG A 567 -14.68 -10.23 -1.15
N GLY A 568 -14.79 -9.68 0.05
CA GLY A 568 -13.88 -9.97 1.16
C GLY A 568 -14.50 -11.07 2.02
N ALA A 569 -13.69 -11.85 2.72
CA ALA A 569 -14.19 -12.79 3.72
C ALA A 569 -13.29 -12.85 4.96
N VAL A 570 -13.87 -13.37 6.04
CA VAL A 570 -13.16 -13.80 7.25
C VAL A 570 -13.59 -15.23 7.60
N ILE A 571 -12.67 -16.01 8.18
CA ILE A 571 -12.96 -17.35 8.68
C ILE A 571 -13.26 -17.25 10.17
N GLN A 572 -14.30 -17.92 10.64
CA GLN A 572 -14.50 -18.18 12.06
C GLN A 572 -14.23 -19.66 12.30
N LEU A 573 -13.13 -19.96 12.99
CA LEU A 573 -12.83 -21.28 13.51
C LEU A 573 -13.51 -21.45 14.87
N ALA A 574 -14.15 -22.60 15.11
CA ALA A 574 -14.65 -22.99 16.42
C ALA A 574 -14.53 -24.51 16.59
N LEU A 575 -14.39 -24.99 17.84
CA LEU A 575 -14.39 -26.43 18.12
C LEU A 575 -15.75 -27.07 17.81
N ASP A 576 -15.75 -28.09 16.95
CA ASP A 576 -16.90 -28.97 16.72
C ASP A 576 -17.02 -30.06 17.81
N GLU A 577 -18.10 -30.86 17.74
CA GLU A 577 -18.34 -31.99 18.66
C GLU A 577 -17.25 -33.08 18.60
N GLN A 578 -16.36 -33.03 17.60
CA GLN A 578 -15.23 -33.94 17.40
C GLN A 578 -13.88 -33.30 17.80
N GLY A 579 -13.89 -32.10 18.38
CA GLY A 579 -12.70 -31.39 18.84
C GLY A 579 -11.84 -30.79 17.72
N PHE A 580 -12.38 -30.63 16.51
CA PHE A 580 -11.70 -29.93 15.42
C PHE A 580 -12.04 -28.44 15.43
N LEU A 581 -11.05 -27.59 15.17
CA LEU A 581 -11.30 -26.18 14.81
C LEU A 581 -11.91 -26.11 13.40
N ALA A 582 -13.22 -26.31 13.32
CA ALA A 582 -13.98 -26.34 12.09
C ALA A 582 -14.16 -24.93 11.50
N PRO A 583 -13.88 -24.72 10.20
CA PRO A 583 -14.01 -23.42 9.55
C PRO A 583 -15.44 -23.11 9.09
N SER A 584 -15.92 -21.94 9.46
CA SER A 584 -17.10 -21.28 8.87
C SER A 584 -16.72 -19.92 8.27
N PHE A 585 -17.50 -19.40 7.33
CA PHE A 585 -17.12 -18.25 6.51
C PHE A 585 -18.13 -17.11 6.63
N LEU A 586 -17.63 -15.87 6.66
CA LEU A 586 -18.45 -14.65 6.61
C LEU A 586 -17.94 -13.75 5.49
N SER A 587 -18.75 -13.59 4.44
CA SER A 587 -18.34 -12.92 3.20
C SER A 587 -19.11 -11.62 2.95
N PHE A 588 -18.42 -10.57 2.54
CA PHE A 588 -18.97 -9.21 2.41
C PHE A 588 -18.49 -8.50 1.14
N ALA A 589 -19.15 -7.40 0.77
CA ALA A 589 -18.82 -6.58 -0.39
C ALA A 589 -18.33 -5.19 0.04
N ALA A 590 -17.63 -4.48 -0.84
CA ALA A 590 -17.10 -3.14 -0.56
C ALA A 590 -18.21 -2.07 -0.49
N GLU A 591 -19.36 -2.35 -1.12
CA GLU A 591 -20.61 -1.62 -0.97
C GLU A 591 -21.75 -2.64 -0.80
N GLY A 592 -22.56 -2.48 0.24
CA GLY A 592 -23.60 -3.43 0.65
C GLY A 592 -23.27 -4.17 1.96
N GLY A 593 -24.31 -4.68 2.62
CA GLY A 593 -24.18 -5.40 3.90
C GLY A 593 -23.54 -6.79 3.76
N LEU A 594 -23.18 -7.37 4.91
CA LEU A 594 -22.63 -8.73 4.96
C LEU A 594 -23.68 -9.77 4.56
N VAL A 595 -23.22 -10.87 3.98
CA VAL A 595 -24.07 -12.02 3.62
C VAL A 595 -23.41 -13.28 4.17
N SER A 596 -24.06 -13.91 5.15
CA SER A 596 -23.72 -15.26 5.58
C SER A 596 -24.08 -16.26 4.48
N SER A 597 -23.16 -17.20 4.20
CA SER A 597 -23.30 -18.28 3.24
C SER A 597 -23.35 -19.63 3.94
#